data_AF-A0A554KY78-F1
#
_entry.id   AF-A0A554KY78-F1
#
_cell.length_a   1.000
_cell.length_b   1.000
_cell.length_c   1.000
_cell.angle_alpha   90.00
_cell.angle_beta   90.00
_cell.angle_gamma   90.00
#
_symmetry.space_group_name_H-M   'P 1'
#
loop_
_entity.id
_entity.type
_entity.pdbx_description
1 polymer ?
#
loop_
_entity_poly.entity_id
_entity_poly.type
_entity_poly.pdbx_seq_one_letter_code
_entity_poly.pdbx_strand_id
1 'polypeptide(L)' 'MAIFNMKCDCGEIMTVDATNRDGAIAMLKGMMFTTGIQMHMEKKHPGEPLIPVADYHQMIEERTVAA' A
#
# COMPACT_ATOMS: atom_id res chain seq x y z
N MET A 1 10.47 -6.23 16.14
CA MET A 1 9.37 -5.98 15.20
C MET A 1 9.00 -4.52 15.35
N ALA A 2 8.92 -3.80 14.24
CA ALA A 2 8.73 -2.36 14.19
C ALA A 2 7.50 -2.06 13.33
N ILE A 3 6.79 -1.01 13.71
CA ILE A 3 5.59 -0.59 13.00
C ILE A 3 6.01 0.27 11.81
N PHE A 4 5.46 -0.05 10.64
CA PHE A 4 5.65 0.74 9.43
C PHE A 4 4.30 1.21 8.91
N ASN A 5 4.27 2.45 8.46
CA ASN A 5 3.09 3.09 7.89
C ASN A 5 3.33 3.41 6.42
N MET A 6 2.28 3.24 5.62
CA MET A 6 2.19 3.77 4.27
C MET A 6 0.93 4.63 4.17
N LYS A 7 1.10 5.88 3.76
CA LYS A 7 0.00 6.82 3.57
C LYS A 7 -0.38 6.87 2.08
N CYS A 8 -1.62 6.49 1.80
CA CYS A 8 -2.23 6.67 0.49
C CYS A 8 -2.66 8.14 0.30
N ASP A 9 -2.73 8.61 -0.95
CA ASP A 9 -3.20 9.97 -1.27
C ASP A 9 -4.66 10.21 -0.85
N CYS A 10 -5.46 9.15 -0.73
CA CYS A 10 -6.82 9.23 -0.17
C CYS A 10 -6.87 9.53 1.33
N GLY A 11 -5.71 9.60 2.00
CA GLY A 11 -5.60 9.84 3.44
C GLY A 11 -5.68 8.58 4.30
N GLU A 12 -5.92 7.41 3.69
CA GLU A 12 -5.88 6.13 4.40
C GLU A 12 -4.43 5.76 4.74
N ILE A 13 -4.21 5.34 5.99
CA ILE A 13 -2.92 4.89 6.50
C ILE A 13 -2.99 3.38 6.65
N MET A 14 -2.11 2.68 5.94
CA MET A 14 -1.90 1.26 6.12
C MET A 14 -0.73 1.04 7.08
N THR A 15 -0.96 0.17 8.06
CA THR A 15 0.03 -0.14 9.09
C THR A 15 0.35 -1.62 9.06
N VAL A 16 1.64 -1.94 9.04
CA VAL A 16 2.15 -3.32 9.12
C VAL A 16 3.23 -3.42 10.18
N ASP A 17 3.34 -4.59 10.80
CA ASP A 17 4.46 -4.92 11.68
C ASP A 17 5.48 -5.77 10.90
N ALA A 18 6.71 -5.28 10.81
CA ALA A 18 7.79 -5.97 10.12
C ALA A 18 9.13 -5.83 10.85
N THR A 19 10.07 -6.71 10.55
CA THR A 19 11.43 -6.64 11.12
C THR A 19 12.21 -5.44 10.59
N ASN A 20 11.94 -5.03 9.35
CA ASN A 20 12.59 -3.90 8.68
C ASN A 20 11.68 -3.36 7.56
N ARG A 21 12.11 -2.24 6.95
CA ARG A 21 11.36 -1.55 5.91
C ARG A 21 11.09 -2.43 4.68
N ASP A 22 12.07 -3.20 4.24
CA ASP A 22 11.93 -4.07 3.06
C ASP A 22 10.90 -5.19 3.31
N GLY A 23 10.86 -5.72 4.53
CA GLY A 23 9.83 -6.65 4.98
C GLY A 23 8.44 -6.01 5.01
N ALA A 24 8.34 -4.75 5.47
CA ALA A 24 7.08 -4.01 5.44
C ALA A 24 6.59 -3.76 4.00
N ILE A 25 7.50 -3.37 3.10
CA ILE A 25 7.20 -3.19 1.66
C ILE A 25 6.71 -4.50 1.06
N ALA A 26 7.38 -5.63 1.33
CA ALA A 26 6.96 -6.94 0.83
C ALA A 26 5.56 -7.34 1.33
N MET A 27 5.27 -7.09 2.61
CA MET A 27 3.94 -7.32 3.19
C MET A 27 2.86 -6.43 2.54
N LEU A 28 3.13 -5.13 2.42
CA LEU A 28 2.20 -4.18 1.80
C LEU A 28 1.91 -4.52 0.34
N LYS A 29 2.93 -4.89 -0.45
CA LYS A 29 2.76 -5.36 -1.84
C LYS A 29 1.97 -6.67 -1.92
N GLY A 30 2.20 -7.58 -0.97
CA GLY A 30 1.46 -8.84 -0.90
C GLY A 30 -0.03 -8.65 -0.60
N MET A 31 -0.38 -7.66 0.24
CA MET A 31 -1.78 -7.30 0.52
C MET A 31 -2.43 -6.54 -0.64
N MET A 32 -1.66 -5.71 -1.34
CA MET A 32 -2.12 -4.86 -2.45
C MET A 32 -1.74 -5.46 -3.81
N PHE A 33 -2.11 -6.72 -4.01
CA PHE A 33 -2.14 -7.36 -5.33
C PHE A 33 -3.37 -6.89 -6.13
N THR A 34 -3.43 -7.17 -7.43
CA THR A 34 -4.49 -6.77 -8.39
C THR A 34 -5.91 -6.74 -7.79
N THR A 35 -6.35 -7.78 -7.06
CA THR A 35 -7.71 -7.77 -6.46
C THR A 35 -7.83 -6.85 -5.24
N GLY A 36 -6.78 -6.73 -4.43
CA GLY A 36 -6.73 -5.80 -3.29
C GLY A 36 -6.76 -4.34 -3.76
N ILE A 37 -5.96 -4.02 -4.79
CA ILE A 37 -5.99 -2.70 -5.44
C ILE A 37 -7.36 -2.44 -6.05
N GLN A 38 -7.92 -3.40 -6.79
CA GLN A 38 -9.24 -3.25 -7.39
C GLN A 38 -10.32 -2.99 -6.33
N MET A 39 -10.35 -3.78 -5.24
CA MET A 39 -11.32 -3.58 -4.16
C MET A 39 -11.14 -2.25 -3.45
N HIS A 40 -9.90 -1.80 -3.23
CA HIS A 40 -9.64 -0.48 -2.64
C HIS A 40 -10.14 0.63 -3.56
N MET A 41 -9.80 0.56 -4.86
CA MET A 41 -10.22 1.55 -5.85
C MET A 41 -11.74 1.59 -6.03
N GLU A 42 -12.41 0.43 -6.17
CA GLU A 42 -13.87 0.38 -6.30
C GLU A 42 -14.61 0.94 -5.08
N LYS A 43 -14.06 0.76 -3.87
CA LYS A 43 -14.71 1.22 -2.63
C LYS A 43 -14.36 2.65 -2.25
N LYS A 44 -13.12 3.08 -2.49
CA LYS A 44 -12.57 4.37 -2.00
C LYS A 44 -12.42 5.40 -3.10
N HIS A 45 -12.30 4.97 -4.36
CA HIS A 45 -12.10 5.79 -5.55
C HIS A 45 -13.11 5.44 -6.66
N PRO A 46 -14.43 5.51 -6.41
CA PRO A 46 -15.42 5.11 -7.38
C PRO A 46 -15.34 5.99 -8.65
N GLY A 47 -15.02 5.36 -9.78
CA GLY A 47 -14.92 6.03 -11.08
C GLY A 47 -13.51 6.52 -11.45
N GLU A 48 -12.51 6.37 -10.58
CA GLU A 48 -11.11 6.59 -10.96
C GLU A 48 -10.57 5.38 -11.75
N PRO A 49 -9.65 5.59 -12.71
CA PRO A 49 -9.00 4.50 -13.40
C PRO A 49 -8.17 3.66 -12.42
N LEU A 50 -8.18 2.35 -12.63
CA LEU A 50 -7.42 1.42 -11.81
C LEU A 50 -5.92 1.71 -11.99
N ILE A 51 -5.24 2.04 -10.88
CA ILE A 51 -3.79 2.25 -10.90
C ILE A 51 -3.11 0.92 -11.24
N PRO A 52 -2.14 0.89 -12.19
CA PRO A 52 -1.35 -0.30 -12.46
C PRO A 52 -0.67 -0.82 -11.20
N VAL A 53 -0.62 -2.15 -11.04
CA VAL A 53 0.01 -2.80 -9.88
C VAL A 53 1.46 -2.34 -9.70
N ALA A 54 2.19 -2.14 -10.78
CA ALA A 54 3.57 -1.65 -10.75
C ALA A 54 3.69 -0.25 -10.14
N ASP A 55 2.82 0.68 -10.53
CA ASP A 55 2.81 2.05 -10.02
C ASP A 55 2.39 2.07 -8.54
N TYR A 56 1.44 1.22 -8.16
CA TYR A 56 1.05 1.07 -6.75
C TYR A 56 2.19 0.48 -5.91
N HIS A 57 2.93 -0.49 -6.44
CA HIS A 57 4.12 -1.05 -5.80
C HIS A 57 5.23 -0.02 -5.63
N GLN A 58 5.45 0.83 -6.62
CA GLN A 58 6.39 1.95 -6.52
C GLN A 58 5.95 2.93 -5.43
N MET A 59 4.65 3.26 -5.38
CA MET A 59 4.11 4.11 -4.31
C MET A 59 4.34 3.51 -2.91
N ILE A 60 4.15 2.20 -2.75
CA ILE A 60 4.47 1.49 -1.50
C ILE A 60 5.96 1.65 -1.18
N GLU A 61 6.84 1.43 -2.15
CA GLU A 61 8.29 1.56 -1.96
C GLU A 61 8.71 2.98 -1.56
N GLU A 62 8.09 4.02 -2.11
CA GLU A 62 8.46 5.40 -1.81
C GLU A 62 7.91 5.86 -0.46
N ARG A 63 6.68 5.42 -0.11
CA ARG A 63 5.91 5.99 1.00
C ARG A 63 5.91 5.16 2.27
N THR A 64 6.46 3.95 2.26
CA THR A 64 6.61 3.16 3.48
C THR A 64 7.69 3.76 4.38
N VAL A 65 7.28 4.17 5.58
CA VAL A 65 8.13 4.79 6.60
C VAL A 65 7.93 4.10 7.95
N ALA A 66 8.93 4.18 8.83
CA ALA A 66 8.76 3.74 10.22
C ALA A 66 7.71 4.65 10.91
N ALA A 67 6.81 4.05 11.67
CA ALA A 67 5.72 4.72 12.39
C ALA A 67 6.18 5.36 13.70
#